data_AF-A0A0D7BHB5-F1
#
_entry.id   AF-A0A0D7BHB5-F1
#
_cell.length_a   1.000
_cell.length_b   1.000
_cell.length_c   1.000
_cell.angle_alpha   90.00
_cell.angle_beta   90.00
_cell.angle_gamma   90.00
#
_symmetry.space_group_name_H-M   'P 1'
#
loop_
_entity.id
_entity.type
_entity.pdbx_description
1 polymer ?
#
loop_
_entity_poly.entity_id
_entity_poly.type
_entity_poly.pdbx_seq_one_letter_code
_entity_poly.pdbx_strand_id
1 'polypeptide(L)'
;MNAPRHAKFCPLGQEPRASLNKAVHPEVDAALKSVKKCRRNLAAMLEIIQDERAILERLYYKGKNQHGAALFWKRVTETRRFSQRLDAVAFLDLLDTFMLSFFSANAIPDKMKGSWLFYPSTQYCTSVQRRLEAGLALIEQVHFLMLPSLLITGKARQKCAS
;
A
#
# COMPACT_ATOMS: atom_id res chain seq x y z
N MET A 1 -1.00 -11.45 -23.57
CA MET A 1 0.23 -10.72 -23.20
C MET A 1 -0.16 -9.56 -22.29
N ASN A 2 0.10 -9.65 -20.98
CA ASN A 2 -0.18 -8.54 -20.05
C ASN A 2 1.01 -7.57 -20.08
N ALA A 3 0.78 -6.33 -20.52
CA ALA A 3 1.74 -5.25 -20.31
C ALA A 3 2.14 -5.19 -18.82
N PRO A 4 3.40 -4.83 -18.48
CA PRO A 4 3.76 -4.56 -17.10
C PRO A 4 2.87 -3.42 -16.59
N ARG A 5 1.93 -3.77 -15.69
CA ARG A 5 0.94 -2.82 -15.13
C ARG A 5 1.53 -1.93 -14.04
N HIS A 6 2.84 -2.01 -13.83
CA HIS A 6 3.57 -1.13 -12.93
C HIS A 6 4.05 0.05 -13.75
N ALA A 7 3.59 1.25 -13.40
CA ALA A 7 4.20 2.47 -13.89
C ALA A 7 5.73 2.36 -13.73
N LYS A 8 6.48 2.70 -14.79
CA LYS A 8 7.94 2.73 -14.75
C LYS A 8 8.36 3.49 -13.50
N PHE A 9 9.11 2.83 -12.62
CA PHE A 9 9.58 3.47 -11.39
C PHE A 9 10.51 4.61 -11.79
N CYS A 10 10.23 5.82 -11.30
CA CYS A 10 11.11 6.95 -11.54
C CYS A 10 12.49 6.62 -10.95
N PRO A 11 13.60 6.84 -11.69
CA PRO A 11 14.93 6.72 -11.11
C PRO A 11 15.04 7.58 -9.84
N LEU A 12 15.81 7.10 -8.88
CA LEU A 12 16.13 7.84 -7.65
C LEU A 12 16.88 9.12 -8.00
N GLY A 13 16.17 10.23 -8.11
CA GLY A 13 16.76 11.57 -8.13
C GLY A 13 17.00 12.03 -6.70
N GLN A 14 18.24 12.38 -6.36
CA GLN A 14 18.63 12.90 -5.05
C GLN A 14 19.29 14.26 -5.20
N GLU A 15 19.00 15.18 -4.29
CA GLU A 15 19.61 16.50 -4.24
C GLU A 15 20.35 16.66 -2.89
N PRO A 16 21.52 17.33 -2.87
CA PRO A 16 22.29 17.50 -1.63
C PRO A 16 21.52 18.33 -0.61
N ARG A 17 21.56 17.96 0.67
CA ARG A 17 20.98 18.77 1.75
C ARG A 17 21.41 20.23 1.75
N ALA A 18 22.66 20.48 1.33
CA ALA A 18 23.23 21.81 1.28
C ALA A 18 22.52 22.76 0.29
N SER A 19 21.84 22.24 -0.75
CA SER A 19 21.05 23.07 -1.67
C SER A 19 19.69 23.48 -1.10
N LEU A 20 19.23 22.82 -0.03
CA LEU A 20 17.95 23.12 0.60
C LEU A 20 18.09 24.22 1.66
N ASN A 21 17.17 25.17 1.66
CA ASN A 21 17.11 26.24 2.67
C ASN A 21 17.12 25.65 4.10
N LYS A 22 18.03 26.14 4.95
CA LYS A 22 18.18 25.67 6.34
C LYS A 22 16.88 25.83 7.16
N ALA A 23 16.03 26.79 6.82
CA ALA A 23 14.75 27.02 7.49
C ALA A 23 13.80 25.82 7.42
N VAL A 24 13.86 25.00 6.36
CA VAL A 24 12.97 23.84 6.18
C VAL A 24 13.57 22.53 6.72
N HIS A 25 14.82 22.54 7.20
CA HIS A 25 15.46 21.33 7.72
C HIS A 25 14.67 20.69 8.89
N PRO A 26 14.12 21.45 9.86
CA PRO A 26 13.30 20.88 10.93
C PRO A 26 12.02 20.18 10.43
N GLU A 27 11.43 20.69 9.34
CA GLU A 27 10.23 20.08 8.73
C GLU A 27 10.57 18.74 8.08
N VAL A 28 11.71 18.66 7.38
CA VAL A 28 12.22 17.40 6.81
C VAL A 28 12.50 16.38 7.91
N ASP A 29 13.11 16.80 9.02
CA ASP A 29 13.35 15.94 10.18
C ASP A 29 12.04 15.43 10.81
N ALA A 30 11.03 16.29 10.93
CA ALA A 30 9.71 15.93 11.43
C ALA A 30 8.99 14.95 10.49
N ALA A 31 9.08 15.18 9.17
CA ALA A 31 8.53 14.29 8.15
C ALA A 31 9.21 12.90 8.20
N LEU A 32 10.54 12.84 8.28
CA LEU A 32 11.28 11.58 8.40
C LEU A 32 10.91 10.80 9.68
N LYS A 33 10.74 11.49 10.81
CA LYS A 33 10.27 10.86 12.05
C LYS A 33 8.86 10.28 11.88
N SER A 34 7.97 11.01 11.23
CA SER A 34 6.60 10.56 10.93
C SER A 34 6.59 9.35 10.01
N VAL A 35 7.42 9.33 8.95
CA VAL A 35 7.55 8.18 8.04
C VAL A 35 8.09 6.95 8.79
N LYS A 36 9.13 7.11 9.63
CA LYS A 36 9.66 6.02 10.47
C LYS A 36 8.61 5.46 11.42
N LYS A 37 7.77 6.32 12.01
CA LYS A 37 6.64 5.89 12.85
C LYS A 37 5.59 5.15 12.02
N CYS A 38 5.18 5.71 10.89
CA CYS A 38 4.21 5.11 9.97
C CYS A 38 4.65 3.73 9.50
N ARG A 39 5.91 3.56 9.10
CA ARG A 39 6.49 2.26 8.72
C ARG A 39 6.32 1.20 9.81
N ARG A 40 6.64 1.53 11.07
CA ARG A 40 6.51 0.59 12.19
C ARG A 40 5.06 0.14 12.39
N ASN A 41 4.13 1.09 12.35
CA ASN A 41 2.70 0.79 12.45
C ASN A 41 2.24 -0.05 11.25
N LEU A 42 2.68 0.29 10.05
CA LEU A 42 2.33 -0.43 8.82
C LEU A 42 2.86 -1.86 8.84
N ALA A 43 4.06 -2.10 9.37
CA ALA A 43 4.62 -3.44 9.52
C ALA A 43 3.72 -4.33 10.39
N ALA A 44 3.29 -3.82 11.55
CA ALA A 44 2.35 -4.54 12.42
C ALA A 44 1.00 -4.81 11.74
N MET A 45 0.47 -3.83 10.98
CA MET A 45 -0.79 -4.02 10.25
C MET A 45 -0.67 -5.02 9.10
N LEU A 46 0.46 -5.04 8.39
CA LEU A 46 0.71 -6.00 7.31
C LEU A 46 0.85 -7.42 7.84
N GLU A 47 1.41 -7.62 9.03
CA GLU A 47 1.44 -8.92 9.71
C GLU A 47 0.03 -9.45 9.97
N ILE A 48 -0.87 -8.61 10.51
CA ILE A 48 -2.29 -8.96 10.69
C ILE A 48 -2.94 -9.33 9.35
N ILE A 49 -2.69 -8.55 8.29
CA ILE A 49 -3.23 -8.83 6.95
C ILE A 49 -2.71 -10.16 6.40
N GLN A 50 -1.46 -10.53 6.70
CA GLN A 50 -0.89 -11.81 6.29
C GLN A 50 -1.60 -12.99 6.99
N ASP A 51 -1.91 -12.86 8.28
CA ASP A 51 -2.67 -13.87 9.02
C ASP A 51 -4.08 -14.05 8.45
N GLU A 52 -4.80 -12.94 8.23
CA GLU A 52 -6.14 -12.94 7.61
C GLU A 52 -6.11 -13.57 6.21
N ARG A 53 -5.06 -13.28 5.44
CA ARG A 53 -4.84 -13.88 4.12
C ARG A 53 -4.61 -15.39 4.22
N ALA A 54 -3.85 -15.87 5.22
CA ALA A 54 -3.65 -17.29 5.42
C ALA A 54 -4.96 -18.03 5.72
N ILE A 55 -5.86 -17.40 6.49
CA ILE A 55 -7.22 -17.92 6.71
C ILE A 55 -8.01 -17.94 5.40
N LEU A 56 -7.97 -16.86 4.61
CA LEU A 56 -8.64 -16.76 3.33
C LEU A 56 -8.17 -17.82 2.33
N GLU A 57 -6.87 -18.10 2.25
CA GLU A 57 -6.31 -19.15 1.39
C GLU A 57 -6.79 -20.56 1.82
N ARG A 58 -6.86 -20.83 3.12
CA ARG A 58 -7.41 -22.10 3.64
C ARG A 58 -8.90 -22.23 3.31
N LEU A 59 -9.67 -21.16 3.46
CA LEU A 59 -11.08 -21.12 3.09
C LEU A 59 -11.25 -21.37 1.59
N TYR A 60 -10.45 -20.68 0.76
CA TYR A 60 -10.45 -20.83 -0.69
C TYR A 60 -10.17 -22.28 -1.09
N TYR A 61 -9.14 -22.90 -0.52
CA TYR A 61 -8.78 -24.28 -0.84
C TYR A 61 -9.90 -25.28 -0.51
N LYS A 62 -10.57 -25.11 0.64
CA LYS A 62 -11.67 -26.01 1.06
C LYS A 62 -12.95 -25.84 0.24
N GLY A 63 -13.33 -24.60 -0.09
CA GLY A 63 -14.63 -24.31 -0.72
C GLY A 63 -14.64 -24.28 -2.26
N LYS A 64 -13.47 -24.35 -2.92
CA LYS A 64 -13.34 -24.13 -4.38
C LYS A 64 -14.24 -25.03 -5.22
N ASN A 65 -14.37 -26.30 -4.84
CA ASN A 65 -15.11 -27.29 -5.61
C ASN A 65 -16.60 -27.36 -5.21
N GLN A 66 -17.01 -26.71 -4.12
CA GLN A 66 -18.39 -26.78 -3.59
C GLN A 66 -19.21 -25.51 -3.87
N HIS A 67 -18.54 -24.36 -4.02
CA HIS A 67 -19.21 -23.06 -4.02
C HIS A 67 -18.92 -22.19 -5.24
N GLY A 68 -18.31 -22.74 -6.30
CA GLY A 68 -17.83 -21.98 -7.47
C GLY A 68 -18.84 -21.00 -8.11
N ALA A 69 -20.14 -21.33 -8.09
CA ALA A 69 -21.20 -20.48 -8.63
C ALA A 69 -21.80 -19.49 -7.62
N ALA A 70 -21.51 -19.62 -6.33
CA ALA A 70 -22.12 -18.82 -5.29
C ALA A 70 -21.57 -17.38 -5.28
N LEU A 71 -22.45 -16.39 -5.06
CA LEU A 71 -22.06 -14.97 -5.03
C LEU A 71 -21.04 -14.67 -3.91
N PHE A 72 -21.17 -15.32 -2.75
CA PHE A 72 -20.19 -15.17 -1.68
C PHE A 72 -18.81 -15.72 -2.08
N TRP A 73 -18.77 -16.79 -2.89
CA TRP A 73 -17.53 -17.38 -3.37
C TRP A 73 -16.80 -16.45 -4.35
N LYS A 74 -17.56 -15.75 -5.23
CA LYS A 74 -16.99 -14.70 -6.07
C LYS A 74 -16.31 -13.60 -5.23
N ARG A 75 -16.92 -13.19 -4.11
CA ARG A 75 -16.31 -12.23 -3.17
C ARG A 75 -15.01 -12.77 -2.57
N VAL A 76 -15.00 -14.01 -2.06
CA VAL A 76 -13.79 -14.68 -1.55
C VAL A 76 -12.67 -14.68 -2.60
N THR A 77 -13.02 -14.99 -3.85
CA THR A 77 -12.05 -15.05 -4.96
C THR A 77 -11.48 -13.67 -5.30
N GLU A 78 -12.31 -12.62 -5.30
CA GLU A 78 -11.88 -11.25 -5.55
C GLU A 78 -11.07 -10.69 -4.37
N THR A 79 -11.49 -10.89 -3.12
CA THR A 79 -10.71 -10.51 -1.93
C THR A 79 -9.31 -11.11 -1.97
N ARG A 80 -9.21 -12.39 -2.34
CA ARG A 80 -7.91 -13.09 -2.51
C ARG A 80 -7.06 -12.46 -3.60
N ARG A 81 -7.68 -12.08 -4.72
CA ARG A 81 -6.99 -11.41 -5.83
C ARG A 81 -6.46 -10.04 -5.42
N PHE A 82 -7.24 -9.26 -4.66
CA PHE A 82 -6.79 -7.96 -4.18
C PHE A 82 -5.72 -8.08 -3.09
N SER A 83 -5.79 -9.05 -2.19
CA SER A 83 -4.73 -9.29 -1.19
C SER A 83 -3.41 -9.68 -1.84
N GLN A 84 -3.42 -10.52 -2.89
CA GLN A 84 -2.21 -10.82 -3.67
C GLN A 84 -1.63 -9.59 -4.37
N ARG A 85 -2.48 -8.67 -4.83
CA ARG A 85 -2.02 -7.40 -5.43
C ARG A 85 -1.43 -6.47 -4.38
N LEU A 86 -1.92 -6.53 -3.14
CA LEU A 86 -1.40 -5.75 -2.03
C LEU A 86 0.04 -6.15 -1.70
N ASP A 87 0.35 -7.46 -1.71
CA ASP A 87 1.72 -7.96 -1.53
C ASP A 87 2.67 -7.38 -2.59
N ALA A 88 2.20 -7.28 -3.84
CA ALA A 88 2.98 -6.75 -4.96
C ALA A 88 3.29 -5.25 -4.85
N VAL A 89 2.63 -4.50 -3.95
CA VAL A 89 2.97 -3.09 -3.69
C VAL A 89 4.26 -2.97 -2.89
N ALA A 90 4.61 -3.99 -2.09
CA ALA A 90 5.81 -4.05 -1.26
C ALA A 90 6.00 -2.76 -0.43
N PHE A 91 4.99 -2.36 0.35
CA PHE A 91 4.97 -1.07 1.06
C PHE A 91 6.19 -0.84 1.97
N LEU A 92 6.63 -1.88 2.68
CA LEU A 92 7.79 -1.75 3.58
C LEU A 92 9.04 -1.44 2.78
N ASP A 93 9.29 -2.18 1.69
CA ASP A 93 10.43 -1.94 0.80
C ASP A 93 10.34 -0.57 0.14
N LEU A 94 9.14 -0.12 -0.25
CA LEU A 94 8.91 1.20 -0.83
C LEU A 94 9.27 2.31 0.17
N LEU A 95 8.81 2.20 1.43
CA LEU A 95 9.12 3.16 2.49
C LEU A 95 10.60 3.10 2.88
N ASP A 96 11.20 1.93 2.93
CA ASP A 96 12.62 1.76 3.22
C ASP A 96 13.48 2.40 2.15
N THR A 97 13.17 2.15 0.87
CA THR A 97 13.85 2.80 -0.26
C THR A 97 13.65 4.31 -0.23
N PHE A 98 12.45 4.79 0.08
CA PHE A 98 12.19 6.21 0.24
C PHE A 98 13.01 6.83 1.37
N MET A 99 13.10 6.19 2.54
CA MET A 99 13.93 6.69 3.65
C MET A 99 15.43 6.63 3.33
N LEU A 100 15.91 5.59 2.65
CA LEU A 100 17.31 5.47 2.21
C LEU A 100 17.72 6.63 1.29
N SER A 101 16.77 7.16 0.51
CA SER A 101 17.00 8.30 -0.38
C SER A 101 17.45 9.58 0.35
N PHE A 102 17.33 9.64 1.67
CA PHE A 102 17.81 10.78 2.46
C PHE A 102 19.28 10.64 2.94
N PHE A 103 19.88 9.46 2.85
CA PHE A 103 21.21 9.18 3.42
C PHE A 103 22.26 8.89 2.33
N SER A 104 21.90 8.11 1.29
CA SER A 104 22.59 7.97 -0.01
C SER A 104 21.97 6.79 -0.77
N ALA A 105 22.08 6.77 -2.10
CA ALA A 105 21.60 5.65 -2.92
C ALA A 105 22.18 4.27 -2.52
N ASN A 106 23.37 4.27 -1.91
CA ASN A 106 24.08 3.06 -1.46
C ASN A 106 24.09 2.91 0.08
N ALA A 107 23.25 3.65 0.80
CA ALA A 107 23.17 3.52 2.25
C ALA A 107 22.66 2.12 2.62
N ILE A 108 23.41 1.43 3.48
CA ILE A 108 22.93 0.21 4.14
C ILE A 108 21.96 0.65 5.25
N PRO A 109 20.88 -0.09 5.57
CA PRO A 109 19.91 0.29 6.60
C PRO A 109 20.51 0.73 7.95
N ASP A 110 21.63 0.12 8.37
CA ASP A 110 22.36 0.53 9.58
C ASP A 110 22.96 1.93 9.53
N LYS A 111 23.16 2.47 8.32
CA LYS A 111 23.66 3.83 8.05
C LYS A 111 22.56 4.90 8.03
N MET A 112 21.29 4.54 8.29
CA MET A 112 20.21 5.51 8.56
C MET A 112 20.32 6.18 9.94
N LYS A 113 21.47 6.02 10.62
CA LYS A 113 21.77 6.62 11.91
C LYS A 113 22.52 7.93 11.68
N GLY A 114 21.91 9.04 12.09
CA GLY A 114 22.51 10.37 11.98
C GLY A 114 21.66 11.35 11.18
N SER A 115 22.28 12.47 10.80
CA SER A 115 21.63 13.51 10.00
C SER A 115 21.49 13.06 8.55
N TRP A 116 20.37 13.37 7.92
CA TRP A 116 20.20 13.15 6.49
C TRP A 116 21.15 14.07 5.70
N LEU A 117 21.62 13.58 4.55
CA LEU A 117 22.62 14.23 3.70
C LEU A 117 22.05 14.62 2.33
N PHE A 118 20.96 13.96 1.94
CA PHE A 118 20.27 14.16 0.67
C PHE A 118 18.78 14.28 0.90
N TYR A 119 18.05 14.78 -0.08
CA TYR A 119 16.60 14.66 -0.15
C TYR A 119 16.17 14.17 -1.52
N PRO A 120 15.06 13.41 -1.60
CA PRO A 120 14.53 12.93 -2.87
C PRO A 120 14.01 14.09 -3.72
N SER A 121 14.25 14.01 -5.02
CA SER A 121 13.65 14.89 -6.03
C SER A 121 12.12 14.83 -5.98
N THR A 122 11.47 15.93 -6.37
CA THR A 122 10.00 16.02 -6.41
C THR A 122 9.38 14.91 -7.25
N GLN A 123 9.99 14.55 -8.39
CA GLN A 123 9.49 13.48 -9.27
C GLN A 123 9.49 12.12 -8.56
N TYR A 124 10.55 11.83 -7.80
CA TYR A 124 10.64 10.61 -7.01
C TYR A 124 9.58 10.59 -5.89
N CYS A 125 9.42 11.70 -5.16
CA CYS A 125 8.37 11.86 -4.15
C CYS A 125 6.97 11.59 -4.73
N THR A 126 6.64 12.19 -5.87
CA THR A 126 5.36 11.98 -6.56
C THR A 126 5.18 10.53 -7.00
N SER A 127 6.25 9.87 -7.48
CA SER A 127 6.21 8.46 -7.86
C SER A 127 5.91 7.55 -6.66
N VAL A 128 6.57 7.79 -5.52
CA VAL A 128 6.30 7.07 -4.26
C VAL A 128 4.88 7.31 -3.78
N GLN A 129 4.42 8.56 -3.79
CA GLN A 129 3.05 8.93 -3.42
C GLN A 129 2.01 8.17 -4.27
N ARG A 130 2.14 8.17 -5.60
CA ARG A 130 1.22 7.46 -6.49
C ARG A 130 1.17 5.96 -6.21
N ARG A 131 2.30 5.35 -5.83
CA ARG A 131 2.34 3.93 -5.44
C ARG A 131 1.59 3.68 -4.13
N LEU A 132 1.75 4.57 -3.15
CA LEU A 132 1.01 4.50 -1.89
C LEU A 132 -0.50 4.67 -2.11
N GLU A 133 -0.91 5.63 -2.95
CA GLU A 133 -2.32 5.85 -3.33
C GLU A 133 -2.91 4.63 -4.04
N ALA A 134 -2.18 4.03 -4.98
CA ALA A 134 -2.61 2.80 -5.65
C ALA A 134 -2.76 1.63 -4.66
N GLY A 135 -1.86 1.54 -3.68
CA GLY A 135 -1.94 0.56 -2.61
C GLY A 135 -3.14 0.79 -1.68
N LEU A 136 -3.41 2.03 -1.30
CA LEU A 136 -4.59 2.40 -0.51
C LEU A 136 -5.89 2.02 -1.22
N ALA A 137 -5.98 2.30 -2.52
CA ALA A 137 -7.13 1.89 -3.32
C ALA A 137 -7.35 0.37 -3.31
N LEU A 138 -6.29 -0.44 -3.26
CA LEU A 138 -6.43 -1.91 -3.10
C LEU A 138 -6.99 -2.28 -1.73
N ILE A 139 -6.55 -1.62 -0.66
CA ILE A 139 -7.04 -1.83 0.71
C ILE A 139 -8.53 -1.49 0.78
N GLU A 140 -8.95 -0.37 0.20
CA GLU A 140 -10.35 0.04 0.14
C GLU A 140 -11.22 -0.99 -0.58
N GLN A 141 -10.73 -1.58 -1.68
CA GLN A 141 -11.44 -2.64 -2.39
C GLN A 141 -11.56 -3.93 -1.55
N VAL A 142 -10.49 -4.33 -0.85
CA VAL A 142 -10.53 -5.48 0.08
C VAL A 142 -11.55 -5.21 1.18
N HIS A 143 -11.51 -4.03 1.78
CA HIS A 143 -12.42 -3.63 2.85
C HIS A 143 -13.88 -3.63 2.40
N PHE A 144 -14.17 -3.06 1.21
CA PHE A 144 -15.51 -3.05 0.62
C PHE A 144 -16.04 -4.48 0.36
N LEU A 145 -15.19 -5.39 -0.09
CA LEU A 145 -15.58 -6.79 -0.36
C LEU A 145 -15.77 -7.63 0.91
N MET A 146 -15.03 -7.30 1.97
CA MET A 146 -15.07 -7.99 3.25
C MET A 146 -16.23 -7.53 4.14
N LEU A 147 -16.70 -6.30 3.99
CA LEU A 147 -17.89 -5.82 4.70
C LEU A 147 -19.17 -6.38 4.05
N PRO A 148 -19.96 -7.21 4.75
CA PRO A 148 -21.25 -7.64 4.25
C PRO A 148 -22.22 -6.46 4.31
N SER A 149 -22.30 -5.68 3.23
CA SER A 149 -23.47 -4.87 2.88
C SER A 149 -24.22 -4.21 4.07
N LEU A 150 -23.72 -3.08 4.58
CA LEU A 150 -24.56 -2.11 5.31
C LEU A 150 -25.56 -1.38 4.38
N LEU A 151 -25.73 -1.83 3.13
CA LEU A 151 -26.65 -1.24 2.14
C LEU A 151 -27.43 -2.28 1.32
N ILE A 152 -27.79 -3.43 1.91
CA ILE A 152 -28.88 -4.27 1.37
C ILE A 152 -29.91 -4.55 2.47
N THR A 153 -30.35 -3.49 3.14
CA THR A 153 -31.73 -3.33 3.61
C THR A 153 -32.17 -1.93 3.18
N GLY A 154 -33.21 -1.84 2.36
CA GLY A 154 -33.90 -0.57 2.11
C GLY A 154 -33.62 0.13 0.79
N LYS A 155 -33.88 -0.53 -0.34
CA LYS A 155 -34.88 -0.05 -1.32
C LYS A 155 -35.07 -1.11 -2.40
N ALA A 156 -35.96 -2.02 -2.06
CA ALA A 156 -36.71 -2.78 -3.04
C ALA A 156 -37.35 -1.79 -4.02
N ARG A 157 -37.26 -2.17 -5.29
CA ARG A 157 -38.16 -1.81 -6.39
C ARG A 157 -39.52 -1.33 -5.89
N GLN A 158 -39.80 -0.05 -6.05
CA GLN A 158 -41.16 0.42 -6.25
C GLN A 158 -41.36 0.53 -7.77
N LYS A 159 -41.74 -0.60 -8.36
CA LYS A 159 -42.46 -0.64 -9.64
C LYS A 159 -43.95 -0.81 -9.28
N CYS A 160 -44.79 -0.04 -9.95
CA CYS A 160 -46.22 -0.25 -10.17
C CYS A 160 -47.18 -0.04 -8.96
N ALA A 161 -47.77 1.16 -8.91
CA ALA A 161 -49.12 1.54 -8.46
C ALA A 161 -49.12 3.08 -8.37
N SER A 162 -49.90 3.88 -9.10
CA SER A 162 -51.08 3.67 -9.94
C SER A 162 -51.11 4.77 -11.00
#